data_AF-A0A922ZVI7-F1
#
_entry.id   AF-A0A922ZVI7-F1
#
_cell.length_a   1.000
_cell.length_b   1.000
_cell.length_c   1.000
_cell.angle_alpha   90.00
_cell.angle_beta   90.00
_cell.angle_gamma   90.00
#
_symmetry.space_group_name_H-M   'P 1'
#
loop_
_entity.id
_entity.type
_entity.pdbx_description
1 polymer ?
#
loop_
_entity_poly.entity_id
_entity_poly.type
_entity_poly.pdbx_seq_one_letter_code
_entity_poly.pdbx_strand_id
1 'polypeptide(L)'
;MFRTGSRNRINKHVDSTECCRLTDGKRVISFALAVIMVFLLVAFPARQAGSVASVVSTRRVSLELRAGQSSFVVTTGSKRVAGSFPKGFVPVRLGTSLAFPMRAVIEAAGGIVRFEPSQNTVYFGLGPVAGAYEFGSRTFVDGSYNTSVRKDLVRALGKIGTLFLSEEILKGLVTASGGTMTSSVKNGLTSIVLQIPSVMNDVLGYEHDTFPAKAGKMRLVTLAPNLAENCFALGQGSNIIASSEYTDFPEQAKKIPTVGAFSNPSLEKLLVLSPDLILVTDGTPLAVVERLRKMGRRVYADDPKSLSAIVEAIRSLSVVLGVPDRGFEVALSMHRSIVRVAAAAKKLTSKPAVYVEIWNSPLMSAGKGTFVSDLISIAGGSNIADDTNSPWPVLSEEYVISHNPDIIVVASGMGSGDVAGRTAFSTVNAVKQGHVYDMVGDYIFRPSPRIIKGLEMIADYVQRASRP
;
A
#
# COMPACT_ATOMS: atom_id res chain seq x y z
N MET A 1 17.14 85.18 2.22
CA MET A 1 18.42 85.46 1.54
C MET A 1 19.40 84.39 2.01
N PHE A 2 20.09 83.70 1.07
CA PHE A 2 21.00 82.53 1.25
C PHE A 2 20.27 81.20 1.59
N ARG A 3 20.09 80.18 0.72
CA ARG A 3 20.93 79.57 -0.36
C ARG A 3 22.33 79.29 0.18
N THR A 4 22.78 78.07 0.42
CA THR A 4 23.07 76.89 -0.46
C THR A 4 23.77 75.87 0.46
N GLY A 5 23.90 74.56 0.25
CA GLY A 5 23.85 73.71 -0.94
C GLY A 5 24.92 72.59 -0.80
N SER A 6 24.71 71.51 -1.57
CA SER A 6 25.63 70.39 -1.90
C SER A 6 25.89 69.33 -0.80
N ARG A 7 25.47 68.07 -0.99
CA ARG A 7 26.04 66.98 -1.82
C ARG A 7 27.48 66.63 -1.42
N ASN A 8 27.74 65.46 -0.85
CA ASN A 8 27.95 64.18 -1.56
C ASN A 8 28.57 63.08 -0.66
N ARG A 9 28.12 61.85 -0.93
CA ARG A 9 28.87 60.58 -0.97
C ARG A 9 29.47 59.89 0.29
N ILE A 10 28.79 58.77 0.62
CA ILE A 10 29.23 57.36 0.53
C ILE A 10 30.29 56.81 1.53
N ASN A 11 29.82 55.77 2.22
CA ASN A 11 30.47 54.60 2.85
C ASN A 11 31.48 54.81 3.99
N LYS A 12 31.12 54.27 5.16
CA LYS A 12 31.84 53.12 5.71
C LYS A 12 31.04 52.35 6.77
N HIS A 13 31.22 51.04 6.67
CA HIS A 13 30.75 49.96 7.53
C HIS A 13 31.20 50.03 9.00
N VAL A 14 30.46 49.26 9.80
CA VAL A 14 30.80 48.47 11.00
C VAL A 14 30.26 48.99 12.33
N ASP A 15 29.35 48.17 12.86
CA ASP A 15 28.79 48.04 14.20
C ASP A 15 29.70 48.40 15.38
N SER A 16 29.10 48.91 16.46
CA SER A 16 28.79 48.07 17.65
C SER A 16 28.20 48.90 18.79
N THR A 17 27.22 48.29 19.49
CA THR A 17 26.74 48.58 20.87
C THR A 17 26.09 49.96 21.07
N GLU A 18 24.91 50.13 21.67
CA GLU A 18 24.37 49.47 22.85
C GLU A 18 22.89 49.90 23.04
N CYS A 19 22.10 49.01 23.65
CA CYS A 19 21.06 49.33 24.62
C CYS A 19 19.96 50.36 24.28
N CYS A 20 18.73 49.90 24.05
CA CYS A 20 17.62 50.05 25.02
C CYS A 20 16.30 49.48 24.48
N ARG A 21 15.64 48.72 25.35
CA ARG A 21 14.33 48.07 25.17
C ARG A 21 13.18 49.08 25.18
N LEU A 22 12.09 48.72 24.49
CA LEU A 22 10.67 48.83 24.90
C LEU A 22 9.85 48.04 23.84
N THR A 23 9.33 46.85 24.18
CA THR A 23 7.88 46.52 24.32
C THR A 23 7.07 46.79 23.04
N ASP A 24 6.34 45.88 22.39
CA ASP A 24 5.56 44.72 22.86
C ASP A 24 5.15 43.87 21.64
N GLY A 25 4.84 42.59 21.87
CA GLY A 25 4.07 41.76 20.92
C GLY A 25 4.83 40.59 20.30
N LYS A 26 4.70 39.40 20.92
CA LYS A 26 4.80 38.07 20.27
C LYS A 26 4.58 36.96 21.29
N ARG A 27 3.42 36.30 21.23
CA ARG A 27 3.24 34.88 21.62
C ARG A 27 2.19 34.23 20.72
N VAL A 28 2.58 33.95 19.48
CA VAL A 28 2.04 32.82 18.70
C VAL A 28 3.24 32.22 17.97
N ILE A 29 3.90 31.25 18.61
CA ILE A 29 4.94 30.42 17.99
C ILE A 29 4.60 28.99 18.37
N SER A 30 3.96 28.27 17.46
CA SER A 30 4.20 26.84 17.18
C SER A 30 3.30 26.39 16.03
N PHE A 31 3.90 25.64 15.09
CA PHE A 31 3.27 24.95 13.96
C PHE A 31 2.85 25.76 12.72
N ALA A 32 3.70 26.70 12.28
CA ALA A 32 3.66 27.26 10.92
C ALA A 32 4.98 27.07 10.15
N LEU A 33 5.68 25.96 10.40
CA LEU A 33 6.93 25.58 9.72
C LEU A 33 6.80 24.15 9.15
N ALA A 34 5.92 23.99 8.17
CA ALA A 34 5.87 22.81 7.31
C ALA A 34 5.39 23.10 5.87
N VAL A 35 5.05 24.35 5.52
CA VAL A 35 4.40 24.67 4.22
C VAL A 35 5.22 25.63 3.34
N ILE A 36 6.39 26.09 3.78
CA ILE A 36 7.30 26.91 2.95
C ILE A 36 8.61 26.15 2.71
N MET A 37 8.53 25.02 2.00
CA MET A 37 9.64 24.52 1.19
C MET A 37 9.14 23.61 0.05
N VAL A 38 8.14 24.06 -0.70
CA VAL A 38 7.76 23.45 -1.98
C VAL A 38 7.55 24.58 -2.98
N PHE A 39 8.62 25.25 -3.41
CA PHE A 39 8.65 26.06 -4.64
C PHE A 39 10.08 26.55 -4.89
N LEU A 40 10.89 25.74 -5.59
CA LEU A 40 11.92 26.17 -6.55
C LEU A 40 12.66 24.96 -7.15
N LEU A 41 12.31 24.66 -8.40
CA LEU A 41 13.14 24.13 -9.50
C LEU A 41 14.36 23.26 -9.14
N VAL A 42 14.24 21.95 -9.36
CA VAL A 42 15.23 21.23 -10.18
C VAL A 42 14.47 20.27 -11.10
N ALA A 43 14.49 20.59 -12.40
CA ALA A 43 14.21 19.63 -13.44
C ALA A 43 15.22 18.47 -13.31
N PHE A 44 14.77 17.31 -12.85
CA PHE A 44 15.60 16.11 -12.85
C PHE A 44 15.66 15.56 -14.29
N PRO A 45 16.85 15.30 -14.84
CA PRO A 45 16.94 14.48 -16.03
C PRO A 45 16.48 13.07 -15.65
N ALA A 46 15.52 12.54 -16.41
CA ALA A 46 15.20 11.13 -16.39
C ALA A 46 16.51 10.36 -16.57
N ARG A 47 17.00 9.74 -15.49
CA ARG A 47 18.17 8.87 -15.56
C ARG A 47 17.71 7.67 -16.40
N GLN A 48 18.13 7.64 -17.66
CA GLN A 48 17.98 6.47 -18.50
C GLN A 48 18.45 5.27 -17.69
N ALA A 49 17.50 4.40 -17.35
CA ALA A 49 17.79 3.08 -16.87
C ALA A 49 18.58 2.39 -17.98
N GLY A 50 19.90 2.35 -17.83
CA GLY A 50 20.75 1.51 -18.63
C GLY A 50 20.20 0.10 -18.49
N SER A 51 19.75 -0.47 -19.60
CA SER A 51 19.38 -1.87 -19.75
C SER A 51 20.62 -2.73 -19.52
N VAL A 52 21.03 -2.88 -18.26
CA VAL A 52 21.71 -4.08 -17.82
C VAL A 52 20.57 -5.03 -17.51
N ALA A 53 20.45 -6.12 -18.28
CA ALA A 53 19.54 -7.20 -17.93
C ALA A 53 19.95 -7.68 -16.52
N SER A 54 19.26 -7.17 -15.49
CA SER A 54 19.43 -7.63 -14.13
C SER A 54 19.07 -9.10 -14.16
N VAL A 55 20.05 -9.97 -13.99
CA VAL A 55 19.79 -11.39 -13.74
C VAL A 55 18.92 -11.39 -12.49
N VAL A 56 17.60 -11.56 -12.66
CA VAL A 56 16.66 -11.59 -11.55
C VAL A 56 17.15 -12.73 -10.67
N SER A 57 17.62 -12.39 -9.47
CA SER A 57 18.03 -13.40 -8.50
C SER A 57 16.83 -14.30 -8.27
N THR A 58 16.98 -15.60 -8.54
CA THR A 58 15.90 -16.58 -8.46
C THR A 58 16.27 -17.68 -7.48
N ARG A 59 15.29 -18.07 -6.66
CA ARG A 59 15.36 -19.26 -5.82
C ARG A 59 14.88 -20.46 -6.61
N ARG A 60 15.77 -21.45 -6.78
CA ARG A 60 15.43 -22.75 -7.35
C ARG A 60 14.93 -23.71 -6.26
N VAL A 61 13.72 -24.22 -6.44
CA VAL A 61 13.11 -25.26 -5.59
C VAL A 61 12.82 -26.48 -6.47
N SER A 62 13.34 -27.65 -6.11
CA SER A 62 13.03 -28.92 -6.78
C SER A 62 12.21 -29.80 -5.87
N LEU A 63 11.19 -30.47 -6.42
CA LEU A 63 10.30 -31.39 -5.74
C LEU A 63 10.35 -32.74 -6.46
N GLU A 64 10.61 -33.80 -5.72
CA GLU A 64 10.62 -35.18 -6.24
C GLU A 64 9.48 -35.97 -5.59
N LEU A 65 8.52 -36.40 -6.40
CA LEU A 65 7.24 -36.99 -5.98
C LEU A 65 6.91 -38.25 -6.78
N ARG A 66 6.30 -39.24 -6.12
CA ARG A 66 5.74 -40.43 -6.79
C ARG A 66 4.27 -40.59 -6.42
N ALA A 67 3.44 -40.89 -7.41
CA ALA A 67 2.04 -41.23 -7.16
C ALA A 67 1.95 -42.44 -6.21
N GLY A 68 1.07 -42.35 -5.21
CA GLY A 68 0.87 -43.40 -4.21
C GLY A 68 1.94 -43.47 -3.11
N GLN A 69 3.06 -42.73 -3.21
CA GLN A 69 4.09 -42.73 -2.17
C GLN A 69 3.85 -41.65 -1.12
N SER A 70 4.12 -41.99 0.14
CA SER A 70 4.04 -41.05 1.26
C SER A 70 5.28 -40.15 1.36
N SER A 71 6.44 -40.58 0.87
CA SER A 71 7.67 -39.77 0.93
C SER A 71 7.80 -38.81 -0.24
N PHE A 72 8.41 -37.66 0.02
CA PHE A 72 8.85 -36.71 -0.99
C PHE A 72 10.21 -36.11 -0.64
N VAL A 73 10.87 -35.52 -1.63
CA VAL A 73 12.12 -34.79 -1.40
C VAL A 73 11.99 -33.38 -1.97
N VAL A 74 12.39 -32.38 -1.18
CA VAL A 74 12.50 -30.99 -1.60
C VAL A 74 13.96 -30.57 -1.56
N THR A 75 14.44 -29.99 -2.64
CA THR A 75 15.79 -29.42 -2.73
C THR A 75 15.66 -27.91 -2.94
N THR A 76 16.32 -27.12 -2.10
CA THR A 76 16.33 -25.66 -2.17
C THR A 76 17.76 -25.17 -2.08
N GLY A 77 18.30 -24.64 -3.18
CA GLY A 77 19.75 -24.39 -3.28
C GLY A 77 20.53 -25.69 -3.06
N SER A 78 21.48 -25.70 -2.11
CA SER A 78 22.23 -26.88 -1.70
C SER A 78 21.54 -27.75 -0.64
N LYS A 79 20.44 -27.27 -0.05
CA LYS A 79 19.74 -27.97 1.04
C LYS A 79 18.74 -28.98 0.47
N ARG A 80 18.86 -30.25 0.88
CA ARG A 80 17.93 -31.33 0.52
C ARG A 80 17.19 -31.80 1.78
N VAL A 81 15.86 -31.81 1.72
CA VAL A 81 14.97 -32.18 2.84
C VAL A 81 14.04 -33.29 2.37
N ALA A 82 14.09 -34.44 3.03
CA ALA A 82 13.07 -35.47 2.86
C ALA A 82 11.86 -35.14 3.74
N GLY A 83 10.67 -35.26 3.18
CA GLY A 83 9.40 -35.08 3.88
C GLY A 83 8.50 -36.30 3.69
N SER A 84 7.42 -36.34 4.46
CA SER A 84 6.38 -37.35 4.34
C SER A 84 5.01 -36.70 4.39
N PHE A 85 4.09 -37.18 3.56
CA PHE A 85 2.71 -36.75 3.54
C PHE A 85 1.93 -37.38 4.70
N PRO A 86 0.87 -36.71 5.19
CA PRO A 86 -0.05 -37.30 6.15
C PRO A 86 -0.66 -38.61 5.62
N LYS A 87 -0.94 -39.55 6.53
CA LYS A 87 -1.50 -40.86 6.18
C LYS A 87 -2.81 -40.69 5.39
N GLY A 88 -2.89 -41.34 4.23
CA GLY A 88 -4.07 -41.27 3.35
C GLY A 88 -4.08 -40.07 2.39
N PHE A 89 -3.11 -39.17 2.48
CA PHE A 89 -3.01 -37.99 1.62
C PHE A 89 -1.74 -38.07 0.76
N VAL A 90 -1.65 -39.05 -0.14
CA VAL A 90 -0.50 -39.24 -1.04
C VAL A 90 -0.78 -38.63 -2.42
N PRO A 91 0.24 -38.32 -3.25
CA PRO A 91 0.01 -37.82 -4.59
C PRO A 91 -0.80 -38.82 -5.43
N VAL A 92 -1.73 -38.32 -6.23
CA VAL A 92 -2.66 -39.11 -7.07
C VAL A 92 -2.57 -38.63 -8.52
N ARG A 93 -2.61 -39.55 -9.47
CA ARG A 93 -2.70 -39.21 -10.90
C ARG A 93 -4.14 -38.84 -11.27
N LEU A 94 -4.30 -37.72 -11.96
CA LEU A 94 -5.54 -37.24 -12.55
C LEU A 94 -5.32 -37.06 -14.05
N GLY A 95 -5.66 -38.08 -14.84
CA GLY A 95 -5.33 -38.11 -16.28
C GLY A 95 -3.81 -38.04 -16.50
N THR A 96 -3.35 -36.98 -17.18
CA THR A 96 -1.92 -36.71 -17.44
C THR A 96 -1.22 -35.95 -16.32
N SER A 97 -1.97 -35.45 -15.34
CA SER A 97 -1.47 -34.52 -14.31
C SER A 97 -1.29 -35.22 -12.97
N LEU A 98 -0.32 -34.77 -12.17
CA LEU A 98 -0.15 -35.21 -10.79
C LEU A 98 -0.80 -34.20 -9.84
N ALA A 99 -1.66 -34.67 -8.95
CA ALA A 99 -2.19 -33.88 -7.85
C ALA A 99 -1.52 -34.30 -6.54
N PHE A 100 -1.13 -33.34 -5.72
CA PHE A 100 -0.41 -33.59 -4.47
C PHE A 100 -0.91 -32.70 -3.33
N PRO A 101 -0.70 -33.11 -2.06
CA PRO A 101 -1.07 -32.30 -0.90
C PRO A 101 -0.31 -30.98 -0.88
N MET A 102 -1.04 -29.88 -1.07
CA MET A 102 -0.47 -28.56 -1.25
C MET A 102 0.36 -28.09 -0.04
N ARG A 103 -0.19 -28.27 1.17
CA ARG A 103 0.43 -27.81 2.42
C ARG A 103 1.85 -28.35 2.59
N ALA A 104 1.99 -29.67 2.48
CA ALA A 104 3.28 -30.34 2.70
C ALA A 104 4.35 -29.85 1.70
N VAL A 105 3.96 -29.66 0.44
CA VAL A 105 4.87 -29.19 -0.62
C VAL A 105 5.27 -27.74 -0.42
N ILE A 106 4.32 -26.85 -0.18
CA ILE A 106 4.59 -25.41 -0.02
C ILE A 106 5.40 -25.14 1.25
N GLU A 107 5.02 -25.74 2.39
CA GLU A 107 5.73 -25.54 3.65
C GLU A 107 7.17 -26.10 3.59
N ALA A 108 7.37 -27.24 2.92
CA ALA A 108 8.72 -27.79 2.72
C ALA A 108 9.58 -26.94 1.78
N ALA A 109 8.97 -26.21 0.84
CA ALA A 109 9.62 -25.20 0.00
C ALA A 109 9.88 -23.86 0.73
N GLY A 110 9.50 -23.74 2.00
CA GLY A 110 9.66 -22.53 2.80
C GLY A 110 8.50 -21.53 2.68
N GLY A 111 7.42 -21.91 2.00
CA GLY A 111 6.19 -21.13 1.94
C GLY A 111 5.29 -21.32 3.16
N ILE A 112 4.11 -20.72 3.09
CA ILE A 112 3.10 -20.70 4.15
C ILE A 112 1.77 -21.16 3.56
N VAL A 113 1.02 -21.96 4.32
CA VAL A 113 -0.36 -22.34 4.00
C VAL A 113 -1.23 -22.19 5.24
N ARG A 114 -2.33 -21.45 5.11
CA ARG A 114 -3.30 -21.18 6.16
C ARG A 114 -4.70 -21.52 5.68
N PHE A 115 -5.44 -22.27 6.48
CA PHE A 115 -6.85 -22.53 6.23
C PHE A 115 -7.67 -21.60 7.12
N GLU A 116 -8.63 -20.88 6.53
CA GLU A 116 -9.60 -20.02 7.20
C GLU A 116 -10.98 -20.72 7.19
N PRO A 117 -11.35 -21.42 8.28
CA PRO A 117 -12.57 -22.22 8.30
C PRO A 117 -13.85 -21.39 8.14
N SER A 118 -13.86 -20.16 8.69
CA SER A 118 -15.02 -19.26 8.63
C SER A 118 -15.39 -18.87 7.20
N GLN A 119 -14.39 -18.81 6.32
CA GLN A 119 -14.54 -18.50 4.91
C GLN A 119 -14.43 -19.74 4.02
N ASN A 120 -14.24 -20.92 4.61
CA ASN A 120 -13.98 -22.16 3.89
C ASN A 120 -12.92 -21.98 2.78
N THR A 121 -11.83 -21.27 3.10
CA THR A 121 -10.83 -20.80 2.13
C THR A 121 -9.41 -21.15 2.59
N VAL A 122 -8.57 -21.63 1.67
CA VAL A 122 -7.13 -21.84 1.91
C VAL A 122 -6.36 -20.69 1.28
N TYR A 123 -5.57 -20.00 2.09
CA TYR A 123 -4.58 -19.03 1.69
C TYR A 123 -3.20 -19.66 1.68
N PHE A 124 -2.35 -19.20 0.78
CA PHE A 124 -0.98 -19.67 0.69
C PHE A 124 -0.06 -18.60 0.14
N GLY A 125 1.22 -18.72 0.46
CA GLY A 125 2.28 -17.88 -0.08
C GLY A 125 3.56 -18.67 -0.29
N LEU A 126 4.28 -18.36 -1.36
CA LEU A 126 5.58 -18.96 -1.71
C LEU A 126 6.45 -17.88 -2.36
N GLY A 127 7.32 -17.26 -1.57
CA GLY A 127 8.09 -16.10 -2.04
C GLY A 127 7.18 -14.89 -2.31
N PRO A 128 7.29 -14.22 -3.48
CA PRO A 128 6.41 -13.12 -3.88
C PRO A 128 5.04 -13.60 -4.38
N VAL A 129 4.84 -14.92 -4.50
CA VAL A 129 3.59 -15.54 -4.93
C VAL A 129 2.67 -15.67 -3.73
N ALA A 130 1.41 -15.30 -3.88
CA ALA A 130 0.37 -15.68 -2.95
C ALA A 130 -0.97 -15.89 -3.68
N GLY A 131 -1.87 -16.61 -3.04
CA GLY A 131 -3.18 -16.89 -3.61
C GLY A 131 -4.16 -17.44 -2.58
N ALA A 132 -5.38 -17.65 -3.04
CA ALA A 132 -6.45 -18.26 -2.28
C ALA A 132 -7.24 -19.26 -3.11
N TYR A 133 -7.74 -20.29 -2.43
CA TYR A 133 -8.68 -21.24 -2.98
C TYR A 133 -9.89 -21.36 -2.05
N GLU A 134 -11.07 -21.03 -2.56
CA GLU A 134 -12.33 -21.13 -1.82
C GLU A 134 -13.01 -22.47 -2.15
N PHE A 135 -13.25 -23.30 -1.13
CA PHE A 135 -13.85 -24.60 -1.32
C PHE A 135 -15.32 -24.47 -1.72
N GLY A 136 -15.73 -25.22 -2.76
CA GLY A 136 -17.11 -25.23 -3.27
C GLY A 136 -17.37 -24.21 -4.38
N SER A 137 -16.71 -23.05 -4.38
CA SER A 137 -16.83 -22.05 -5.45
C SER A 137 -16.08 -22.45 -6.73
N ARG A 138 -15.09 -23.36 -6.62
CA ARG A 138 -14.16 -23.75 -7.69
C ARG A 138 -13.32 -22.58 -8.21
N THR A 139 -13.22 -21.52 -7.43
CA THR A 139 -12.46 -20.32 -7.76
C THR A 139 -11.12 -20.35 -7.04
N PHE A 140 -10.07 -20.31 -7.84
CA PHE A 140 -8.75 -19.93 -7.37
C PHE A 140 -8.51 -18.49 -7.75
N VAL A 141 -7.89 -17.75 -6.85
CA VAL A 141 -7.51 -16.36 -7.06
C VAL A 141 -6.02 -16.29 -6.82
N ASP A 142 -5.27 -15.82 -7.82
CA ASP A 142 -3.84 -15.57 -7.71
C ASP A 142 -3.55 -14.06 -7.63
N GLY A 143 -2.27 -13.67 -7.67
CA GLY A 143 -1.84 -12.28 -7.63
C GLY A 143 -2.38 -11.40 -8.78
N SER A 144 -2.89 -12.00 -9.87
CA SER A 144 -3.57 -11.26 -10.95
C SER A 144 -5.07 -11.12 -10.73
N TYR A 145 -5.59 -11.63 -9.61
CA TYR A 145 -7.01 -11.75 -9.30
C TYR A 145 -7.82 -12.54 -10.34
N ASN A 146 -7.15 -13.35 -11.16
CA ASN A 146 -7.80 -14.12 -12.20
C ASN A 146 -8.53 -15.32 -11.60
N THR A 147 -9.75 -15.57 -12.06
CA THR A 147 -10.66 -16.58 -11.53
C THR A 147 -11.04 -17.59 -12.61
N SER A 148 -10.26 -18.66 -12.75
CA SER A 148 -10.73 -19.85 -13.45
C SER A 148 -9.91 -21.07 -13.03
N VAL A 149 -10.53 -22.01 -12.31
CA VAL A 149 -9.95 -23.33 -12.12
C VAL A 149 -10.90 -24.38 -12.61
N ARG A 150 -10.36 -25.27 -13.45
CA ARG A 150 -11.13 -26.42 -13.88
C ARG A 150 -11.34 -27.38 -12.71
N LYS A 151 -12.55 -27.91 -12.65
CA LYS A 151 -13.08 -28.73 -11.54
C LYS A 151 -12.30 -30.03 -11.33
N ASP A 152 -11.63 -30.52 -12.37
CA ASP A 152 -10.78 -31.71 -12.41
C ASP A 152 -9.39 -31.51 -11.77
N LEU A 153 -8.93 -30.26 -11.63
CA LEU A 153 -7.58 -29.94 -11.14
C LEU A 153 -7.49 -29.74 -9.62
N VAL A 154 -8.63 -29.79 -8.92
CA VAL A 154 -8.70 -29.72 -7.46
C VAL A 154 -9.57 -30.83 -6.91
N ARG A 155 -8.97 -31.73 -6.13
CA ARG A 155 -9.71 -32.73 -5.34
C ARG A 155 -9.65 -32.35 -3.88
N ALA A 156 -10.78 -31.97 -3.30
CA ALA A 156 -10.91 -31.82 -1.85
C ALA A 156 -11.39 -33.15 -1.26
N LEU A 157 -10.67 -33.69 -0.27
CA LEU A 157 -11.12 -34.86 0.50
C LEU A 157 -11.55 -34.41 1.90
N GLY A 158 -12.86 -34.35 2.11
CA GLY A 158 -13.50 -34.30 3.44
C GLY A 158 -13.41 -32.98 4.21
N LYS A 159 -14.17 -32.92 5.33
CA LYS A 159 -14.34 -31.80 6.29
C LYS A 159 -13.04 -31.35 7.02
N ILE A 160 -11.86 -31.70 6.52
CA ILE A 160 -10.55 -31.57 7.21
C ILE A 160 -9.60 -30.59 6.50
N GLY A 161 -10.06 -29.87 5.46
CA GLY A 161 -9.31 -28.78 4.84
C GLY A 161 -8.05 -29.18 4.06
N THR A 162 -7.91 -30.45 3.66
CA THR A 162 -6.75 -30.88 2.85
C THR A 162 -6.99 -30.60 1.36
N LEU A 163 -6.20 -29.67 0.82
CA LEU A 163 -6.24 -29.24 -0.57
C LEU A 163 -5.20 -29.98 -1.41
N PHE A 164 -5.66 -30.69 -2.44
CA PHE A 164 -4.79 -31.18 -3.51
C PHE A 164 -4.75 -30.16 -4.64
N LEU A 165 -3.56 -29.75 -5.05
CA LEU A 165 -3.38 -28.97 -6.26
C LEU A 165 -2.78 -29.84 -7.34
N SER A 166 -3.27 -29.65 -8.57
CA SER A 166 -2.59 -30.15 -9.75
C SER A 166 -1.31 -29.36 -10.03
N GLU A 167 -0.41 -29.97 -10.78
CA GLU A 167 0.78 -29.32 -11.31
C GLU A 167 0.45 -28.04 -12.09
N GLU A 168 -0.62 -28.01 -12.88
CA GLU A 168 -1.02 -26.86 -13.69
C GLU A 168 -1.37 -25.63 -12.84
N ILE A 169 -2.00 -25.83 -11.68
CA ILE A 169 -2.31 -24.72 -10.76
C ILE A 169 -1.02 -24.16 -10.17
N LEU A 170 -0.09 -25.03 -9.78
CA LEU A 170 1.23 -24.62 -9.31
C LEU A 170 2.01 -23.87 -10.41
N LYS A 171 1.88 -24.30 -11.67
CA LYS A 171 2.46 -23.60 -12.82
C LYS A 171 1.92 -22.17 -12.94
N GLY A 172 0.59 -22.02 -12.93
CA GLY A 172 -0.08 -20.72 -13.03
C GLY A 172 0.40 -19.75 -11.96
N LEU A 173 0.49 -20.22 -10.72
CA LEU A 173 1.02 -19.45 -9.60
C LEU A 173 2.44 -18.95 -9.81
N VAL A 174 3.34 -19.85 -10.21
CA VAL A 174 4.75 -19.51 -10.39
C VAL A 174 4.90 -18.54 -11.56
N THR A 175 4.18 -18.75 -12.66
CA THR A 175 4.19 -17.84 -13.81
C THR A 175 3.63 -16.46 -13.46
N ALA A 176 2.54 -16.37 -12.69
CA ALA A 176 1.96 -15.10 -12.25
C ALA A 176 2.94 -14.25 -11.41
N SER A 177 3.94 -14.88 -10.77
CA SER A 177 5.00 -14.17 -10.05
C SER A 177 6.21 -13.74 -10.88
N GLY A 178 6.19 -13.98 -12.20
CA GLY A 178 7.36 -13.80 -13.06
C GLY A 178 8.39 -14.92 -12.95
N GLY A 179 8.05 -16.02 -12.29
CA GLY A 179 8.86 -17.23 -12.19
C GLY A 179 8.60 -18.22 -13.33
N THR A 180 9.36 -19.32 -13.33
CA THR A 180 9.16 -20.44 -14.27
C THR A 180 9.01 -21.75 -13.53
N MET A 181 8.26 -22.67 -14.13
CA MET A 181 8.13 -24.03 -13.63
C MET A 181 8.33 -25.04 -14.76
N THR A 182 9.16 -26.05 -14.51
CA THR A 182 9.33 -27.21 -15.37
C THR A 182 8.97 -28.48 -14.62
N SER A 183 8.49 -29.48 -15.33
CA SER A 183 8.18 -30.80 -14.79
C SER A 183 8.66 -31.86 -15.76
N SER A 184 9.11 -32.97 -15.22
CA SER A 184 9.51 -34.14 -15.99
C SER A 184 9.13 -35.41 -15.23
N VAL A 185 8.82 -36.47 -15.97
CA VAL A 185 8.48 -37.77 -15.40
C VAL A 185 9.44 -38.82 -15.94
N LYS A 186 10.17 -39.50 -15.04
CA LYS A 186 11.08 -40.60 -15.39
C LYS A 186 10.88 -41.77 -14.43
N ASN A 187 10.63 -42.97 -14.96
CA ASN A 187 10.42 -44.19 -14.18
C ASN A 187 9.36 -44.02 -13.06
N GLY A 188 8.30 -43.25 -13.34
CA GLY A 188 7.23 -42.96 -12.38
C GLY A 188 7.57 -41.92 -11.29
N LEU A 189 8.79 -41.38 -11.27
CA LEU A 189 9.17 -40.21 -10.47
C LEU A 189 8.81 -38.94 -11.23
N THR A 190 8.02 -38.07 -10.62
CA THR A 190 7.74 -36.72 -11.09
C THR A 190 8.71 -35.76 -10.41
N SER A 191 9.51 -35.05 -11.21
CA SER A 191 10.44 -34.02 -10.76
C SER A 191 9.92 -32.67 -11.23
N ILE A 192 9.50 -31.82 -10.28
CA ILE A 192 9.02 -30.46 -10.52
C ILE A 192 10.10 -29.48 -10.08
N VAL A 193 10.47 -28.52 -10.92
CA VAL A 193 11.44 -27.47 -10.61
C VAL A 193 10.77 -26.11 -10.74
N LEU A 194 10.79 -25.35 -9.65
CA LEU A 194 10.31 -23.97 -9.56
C LEU A 194 11.52 -23.02 -9.57
N GLN A 195 11.45 -21.96 -10.36
CA GLN A 195 12.34 -20.81 -10.29
C GLN A 195 11.50 -19.58 -9.94
N ILE A 196 11.68 -19.08 -8.72
CA ILE A 196 10.85 -18.01 -8.15
C ILE A 196 11.76 -16.81 -7.87
N PRO A 197 11.38 -15.55 -8.21
CA PRO A 197 12.18 -14.38 -7.85
C PRO A 197 12.48 -14.36 -6.35
N SER A 198 13.76 -14.30 -5.99
CA SER A 198 14.22 -14.24 -4.59
C SER A 198 14.44 -12.83 -4.09
N VAL A 199 14.32 -11.83 -4.97
CA VAL A 199 14.42 -10.42 -4.64
C VAL A 199 13.28 -9.65 -5.28
N MET A 200 12.83 -8.60 -4.61
CA MET A 200 11.91 -7.58 -5.15
C MET A 200 12.45 -6.19 -4.85
N ASN A 201 12.12 -5.21 -5.69
CA ASN A 201 12.52 -3.82 -5.49
C ASN A 201 11.39 -3.03 -4.81
N ASP A 202 11.77 -2.14 -3.90
CA ASP A 202 10.87 -1.10 -3.40
C ASP A 202 10.80 0.10 -4.37
N VAL A 203 9.99 1.12 -4.04
CA VAL A 203 9.78 2.29 -4.92
C VAL A 203 11.04 3.14 -5.12
N LEU A 204 12.07 2.96 -4.29
CA LEU A 204 13.37 3.61 -4.43
C LEU A 204 14.40 2.72 -5.17
N GLY A 205 13.98 1.55 -5.64
CA GLY A 205 14.82 0.62 -6.40
C GLY A 205 15.72 -0.25 -5.52
N TYR A 206 15.44 -0.36 -4.22
CA TYR A 206 16.25 -1.18 -3.33
C TYR A 206 15.72 -2.61 -3.23
N GLU A 207 16.63 -3.57 -3.28
CA GLU A 207 16.31 -5.00 -3.22
C GLU A 207 15.93 -5.47 -1.80
N HIS A 208 14.90 -6.31 -1.74
CA HIS A 208 14.39 -6.98 -0.54
C HIS A 208 14.18 -8.47 -0.81
N ASP A 209 14.55 -9.31 0.16
CA ASP A 209 14.37 -10.77 0.09
C ASP A 209 12.87 -11.12 0.06
N THR A 210 12.46 -11.98 -0.87
CA THR A 210 11.08 -12.47 -0.98
C THR A 210 10.82 -13.73 -0.17
N PHE A 211 11.88 -14.36 0.36
CA PHE A 211 11.81 -15.49 1.28
C PHE A 211 12.43 -15.14 2.64
N PRO A 212 11.99 -14.06 3.31
CA PRO A 212 12.52 -13.73 4.61
C PRO A 212 12.29 -14.90 5.57
N ALA A 213 13.24 -15.14 6.48
CA ALA A 213 13.08 -16.14 7.52
C ALA A 213 11.72 -15.97 8.20
N LYS A 214 10.98 -17.09 8.41
CA LYS A 214 9.66 -17.12 9.07
C LYS A 214 9.65 -16.11 10.21
N ALA A 215 8.67 -15.21 10.21
CA ALA A 215 8.55 -14.08 11.13
C ALA A 215 8.88 -14.49 12.58
N GLY A 216 10.16 -14.36 12.95
CA GLY A 216 10.55 -14.16 14.34
C GLY A 216 10.04 -12.79 14.78
N LYS A 217 10.18 -12.46 16.07
CA LYS A 217 9.92 -11.09 16.54
C LYS A 217 10.83 -10.12 15.77
N MET A 218 10.29 -9.46 14.75
CA MET A 218 10.97 -8.41 14.01
C MET A 218 10.78 -7.09 14.75
N ARG A 219 11.83 -6.29 14.87
CA ARG A 219 11.78 -4.96 15.48
C ARG A 219 11.48 -3.93 14.40
N LEU A 220 10.20 -3.63 14.19
CA LEU A 220 9.72 -2.71 13.17
C LEU A 220 9.65 -1.28 13.68
N VAL A 221 10.06 -0.34 12.84
CA VAL A 221 9.73 1.09 13.01
C VAL A 221 8.96 1.59 11.80
N THR A 222 7.85 2.28 12.02
CA THR A 222 7.01 2.83 10.95
C THR A 222 7.07 4.35 10.95
N LEU A 223 7.66 4.94 9.92
CA LEU A 223 7.77 6.40 9.78
C LEU A 223 6.59 7.00 8.99
N ALA A 224 5.38 6.48 9.15
CA ALA A 224 4.14 7.13 8.75
C ALA A 224 2.92 6.38 9.36
N PRO A 225 1.79 7.06 9.63
CA PRO A 225 0.59 6.40 10.17
C PRO A 225 0.07 5.27 9.30
N ASN A 226 -0.01 5.45 7.98
CA ASN A 226 -0.51 4.43 7.04
C ASN A 226 0.34 3.16 7.06
N LEU A 227 1.65 3.27 7.27
CA LEU A 227 2.54 2.11 7.36
C LEU A 227 2.29 1.29 8.63
N ALA A 228 2.00 1.97 9.75
CA ALA A 228 1.56 1.28 10.97
C ALA A 228 0.23 0.54 10.73
N GLU A 229 -0.76 1.21 10.12
CA GLU A 229 -2.05 0.59 9.78
C GLU A 229 -1.87 -0.65 8.90
N ASN A 230 -0.99 -0.58 7.90
CA ASN A 230 -0.66 -1.71 7.03
C ASN A 230 -0.04 -2.87 7.84
N CYS A 231 0.92 -2.59 8.71
CA CYS A 231 1.50 -3.61 9.59
C CYS A 231 0.44 -4.26 10.50
N PHE A 232 -0.48 -3.49 11.08
CA PHE A 232 -1.57 -4.03 11.89
C PHE A 232 -2.50 -4.94 11.07
N ALA A 233 -2.90 -4.51 9.86
CA ALA A 233 -3.74 -5.32 8.97
C ALA A 233 -3.08 -6.65 8.57
N LEU A 234 -1.75 -6.63 8.42
CA LEU A 234 -0.90 -7.78 8.13
C LEU A 234 -0.59 -8.66 9.37
N GLY A 235 -1.15 -8.34 10.54
CA GLY A 235 -0.90 -9.10 11.77
C GLY A 235 0.49 -8.87 12.37
N GLN A 236 1.19 -7.82 11.95
CA GLN A 236 2.56 -7.45 12.37
C GLN A 236 2.58 -6.25 13.33
N GLY A 237 1.42 -5.77 13.79
CA GLY A 237 1.33 -4.63 14.70
C GLY A 237 2.11 -4.81 16.01
N SER A 238 2.17 -6.02 16.56
CA SER A 238 2.94 -6.34 17.78
C SER A 238 4.46 -6.27 17.60
N ASN A 239 4.93 -6.23 16.35
CA ASN A 239 6.34 -6.12 16.00
C ASN A 239 6.79 -4.65 15.89
N ILE A 240 5.86 -3.69 15.96
CA ILE A 240 6.18 -2.26 15.92
C ILE A 240 6.70 -1.82 17.28
N ILE A 241 7.98 -1.43 17.32
CA ILE A 241 8.65 -0.96 18.55
C ILE A 241 8.65 0.56 18.68
N ALA A 242 8.45 1.29 17.58
CA ALA A 242 8.21 2.73 17.56
C ALA A 242 7.53 3.15 16.25
N SER A 243 6.84 4.29 16.26
CA SER A 243 6.14 4.84 15.09
C SER A 243 6.36 6.34 14.96
N SER A 244 5.92 6.94 13.86
CA SER A 244 5.83 8.38 13.72
C SER A 244 4.73 8.98 14.59
N GLU A 245 4.76 10.30 14.77
CA GLU A 245 3.61 11.07 15.21
C GLU A 245 2.35 10.78 14.38
N TYR A 246 1.18 11.04 14.96
CA TYR A 246 -0.16 10.80 14.38
C TYR A 246 -0.49 9.34 14.07
N THR A 247 0.33 8.39 14.53
CA THR A 247 -0.03 6.97 14.50
C THR A 247 -1.02 6.67 15.61
N ASP A 248 -2.31 6.71 15.26
CA ASP A 248 -3.43 6.67 16.19
C ASP A 248 -4.43 5.53 15.92
N PHE A 249 -4.20 4.74 14.87
CA PHE A 249 -5.04 3.61 14.48
C PHE A 249 -4.21 2.35 14.20
N PRO A 250 -4.72 1.17 14.59
CA PRO A 250 -5.88 0.94 15.47
C PRO A 250 -5.61 1.48 16.89
N GLU A 251 -6.59 1.44 17.78
CA GLU A 251 -6.48 2.06 19.13
C GLU A 251 -5.22 1.63 19.90
N GLN A 252 -4.75 0.39 19.69
CA GLN A 252 -3.53 -0.12 20.31
C GLN A 252 -2.26 0.62 19.84
N ALA A 253 -2.28 1.20 18.64
CA ALA A 253 -1.15 1.92 18.05
C ALA A 253 -0.81 3.22 18.80
N LYS A 254 -1.78 3.85 19.47
CA LYS A 254 -1.57 5.05 20.30
C LYS A 254 -0.59 4.84 21.45
N LYS A 255 -0.35 3.58 21.85
CA LYS A 255 0.58 3.22 22.93
C LYS A 255 2.02 3.04 22.43
N ILE A 256 2.24 3.07 21.11
CA ILE A 256 3.56 2.86 20.51
C ILE A 256 4.41 4.13 20.75
N PRO A 257 5.67 4.00 21.21
CA PRO A 257 6.55 5.14 21.38
C PRO A 257 6.80 5.89 20.07
N THR A 258 6.85 7.22 20.13
CA THR A 258 7.11 8.06 18.95
C THR A 258 8.60 8.36 18.73
N VAL A 259 9.03 8.29 17.47
CA VAL A 259 10.33 8.77 16.97
C VAL A 259 10.24 10.15 16.31
N GLY A 260 9.12 10.85 16.43
CA GLY A 260 8.88 12.17 15.86
C GLY A 260 8.07 12.14 14.57
N ALA A 261 7.92 13.30 13.93
CA ALA A 261 7.26 13.41 12.63
C ALA A 261 8.02 12.62 11.54
N PHE A 262 7.30 12.07 10.57
CA PHE A 262 7.90 11.35 9.44
C PHE A 262 8.83 12.23 8.59
N SER A 263 8.58 13.53 8.57
CA SER A 263 9.41 14.52 7.86
C SER A 263 10.74 14.82 8.57
N ASN A 264 10.83 14.54 9.88
CA ASN A 264 12.03 14.78 10.67
C ASN A 264 12.14 13.78 11.85
N PRO A 265 12.37 12.49 11.56
CA PRO A 265 12.47 11.48 12.60
C PRO A 265 13.77 11.60 13.39
N SER A 266 13.73 11.29 14.69
CA SER A 266 14.89 11.27 15.57
C SER A 266 15.81 10.08 15.25
N LEU A 267 16.89 10.35 14.52
CA LEU A 267 17.90 9.35 14.17
C LEU A 267 18.59 8.74 15.41
N GLU A 268 18.74 9.52 16.48
CA GLU A 268 19.29 9.05 17.75
C GLU A 268 18.40 7.99 18.39
N LYS A 269 17.08 8.25 18.48
CA LYS A 269 16.12 7.25 18.98
C LYS A 269 16.14 5.99 18.11
N LEU A 270 16.19 6.14 16.79
CA LEU A 270 16.26 5.00 15.86
C LEU A 270 17.51 4.14 16.07
N LEU A 271 18.65 4.76 16.36
CA LEU A 271 19.88 4.02 16.68
C LEU A 271 19.75 3.22 17.96
N VAL A 272 19.27 3.85 19.03
CA VAL A 272 19.10 3.19 20.35
C VAL A 272 18.11 2.03 20.24
N LEU A 273 17.03 2.20 19.47
CA LEU A 273 16.02 1.16 19.27
C LEU A 273 16.52 -0.03 18.45
N SER A 274 17.60 0.11 17.68
CA SER A 274 18.17 -0.98 16.85
C SER A 274 17.09 -1.76 16.07
N PRO A 275 16.34 -1.09 15.16
CA PRO A 275 15.31 -1.76 14.38
C PRO A 275 15.91 -2.71 13.35
N ASP A 276 15.18 -3.79 13.07
CA ASP A 276 15.48 -4.75 12.02
C ASP A 276 15.04 -4.23 10.65
N LEU A 277 13.95 -3.44 10.62
CA LEU A 277 13.39 -2.85 9.42
C LEU A 277 12.71 -1.51 9.76
N ILE A 278 13.01 -0.49 8.96
CA ILE A 278 12.36 0.82 9.03
C ILE A 278 11.50 0.98 7.77
N LEU A 279 10.21 1.26 7.96
CA LEU A 279 9.28 1.53 6.87
C LEU A 279 9.15 3.04 6.67
N VAL A 280 9.22 3.49 5.43
CA VAL A 280 9.17 4.92 5.06
C VAL A 280 8.23 5.17 3.89
N THR A 281 7.79 6.42 3.74
CA THR A 281 7.01 6.91 2.59
C THR A 281 7.75 8.03 1.87
N ASP A 282 7.18 8.54 0.78
CA ASP A 282 7.64 9.74 0.06
C ASP A 282 7.66 11.02 0.93
N GLY A 283 6.86 11.06 1.99
CA GLY A 283 6.91 12.12 2.99
C GLY A 283 8.19 12.11 3.83
N THR A 284 8.93 11.00 3.88
CA THR A 284 10.24 10.93 4.54
C THR A 284 11.32 11.48 3.61
N PRO A 285 12.10 12.51 3.99
CA PRO A 285 13.11 13.08 3.11
C PRO A 285 14.13 12.03 2.65
N LEU A 286 14.46 12.01 1.36
CA LEU A 286 15.41 11.04 0.81
C LEU A 286 16.78 11.10 1.52
N ALA A 287 17.22 12.29 1.93
CA ALA A 287 18.45 12.46 2.72
C ALA A 287 18.42 11.69 4.06
N VAL A 288 17.25 11.59 4.70
CA VAL A 288 17.06 10.79 5.93
C VAL A 288 17.17 9.31 5.60
N VAL A 289 16.50 8.85 4.53
CA VAL A 289 16.55 7.45 4.07
C VAL A 289 17.99 7.03 3.75
N GLU A 290 18.73 7.84 2.99
CA GLU A 290 20.13 7.58 2.65
C GLU A 290 21.02 7.50 3.90
N ARG A 291 20.79 8.39 4.88
CA ARG A 291 21.55 8.37 6.13
C ARG A 291 21.30 7.10 6.93
N LEU A 292 20.04 6.68 7.07
CA LEU A 292 19.67 5.41 7.72
C LEU A 292 20.36 4.22 7.06
N ARG A 293 20.38 4.19 5.72
CA ARG A 293 21.06 3.12 4.96
C ARG A 293 22.58 3.14 5.12
N LYS A 294 23.21 4.32 5.10
CA LYS A 294 24.66 4.48 5.37
C LYS A 294 25.04 3.98 6.77
N MET A 295 24.10 4.01 7.71
CA MET A 295 24.25 3.45 9.06
C MET A 295 23.94 1.94 9.14
N GLY A 296 23.83 1.27 7.98
CA GLY A 296 23.57 -0.17 7.88
C GLY A 296 22.16 -0.58 8.31
N ARG A 297 21.17 0.33 8.32
CA ARG A 297 19.78 -0.02 8.59
C ARG A 297 19.08 -0.50 7.32
N ARG A 298 18.21 -1.51 7.46
CA ARG A 298 17.30 -1.93 6.39
C ARG A 298 16.12 -0.95 6.35
N VAL A 299 15.84 -0.43 5.16
CA VAL A 299 14.76 0.52 4.93
C VAL A 299 13.93 0.03 3.76
N TYR A 300 12.62 -0.07 3.94
CA TYR A 300 11.64 -0.35 2.87
C TYR A 300 10.81 0.91 2.64
N ALA A 301 10.75 1.36 1.39
CA ALA A 301 9.97 2.53 1.00
C ALA A 301 8.72 2.13 0.23
N ASP A 302 7.61 2.80 0.51
CA ASP A 302 6.37 2.64 -0.26
C ASP A 302 5.75 4.00 -0.59
N ASP A 303 5.18 4.11 -1.79
CA ASP A 303 4.58 5.36 -2.26
C ASP A 303 3.44 5.11 -3.29
N PRO A 304 2.32 4.52 -2.85
CA PRO A 304 1.22 4.22 -3.76
C PRO A 304 0.46 5.50 -4.17
N LYS A 305 0.31 5.70 -5.48
CA LYS A 305 -0.38 6.87 -6.06
C LYS A 305 -1.81 6.59 -6.56
N SER A 306 -2.23 5.34 -6.59
CA SER A 306 -3.53 4.88 -7.07
C SER A 306 -4.13 3.86 -6.11
N LEU A 307 -5.44 3.63 -6.17
CA LEU A 307 -6.08 2.63 -5.31
C LEU A 307 -5.56 1.22 -5.61
N SER A 308 -5.26 0.91 -6.88
CA SER A 308 -4.59 -0.33 -7.26
C SER A 308 -3.17 -0.42 -6.71
N ALA A 309 -2.41 0.69 -6.72
CA ALA A 309 -1.07 0.72 -6.15
C ALA A 309 -1.08 0.50 -4.64
N ILE A 310 -2.12 0.96 -3.91
CA ILE A 310 -2.27 0.68 -2.48
C ILE A 310 -2.41 -0.82 -2.22
N VAL A 311 -3.24 -1.49 -3.03
CA VAL A 311 -3.42 -2.95 -2.93
C VAL A 311 -2.09 -3.68 -3.18
N GLU A 312 -1.32 -3.26 -4.19
CA GLU A 312 -0.01 -3.83 -4.50
C GLU A 312 1.07 -3.50 -3.47
N ALA A 313 1.04 -2.30 -2.88
CA ALA A 313 1.90 -1.86 -1.79
C ALA A 313 1.74 -2.76 -0.56
N ILE A 314 0.49 -3.05 -0.15
CA ILE A 314 0.19 -3.96 0.96
C ILE A 314 0.68 -5.38 0.67
N ARG A 315 0.49 -5.87 -0.56
CA ARG A 315 1.00 -7.18 -0.98
C ARG A 315 2.52 -7.23 -0.92
N SER A 316 3.19 -6.22 -1.46
CA SER A 316 4.65 -6.08 -1.46
C SER A 316 5.22 -6.04 -0.04
N LEU A 317 4.66 -5.21 0.82
CA LEU A 317 5.04 -5.13 2.22
C LEU A 317 4.84 -6.47 2.95
N SER A 318 3.76 -7.20 2.66
CA SER A 318 3.52 -8.52 3.27
C SER A 318 4.59 -9.55 2.96
N VAL A 319 5.18 -9.49 1.75
CA VAL A 319 6.30 -10.35 1.34
C VAL A 319 7.53 -10.00 2.15
N VAL A 320 7.85 -8.70 2.26
CA VAL A 320 9.00 -8.20 3.05
C VAL A 320 8.87 -8.56 4.54
N LEU A 321 7.65 -8.56 5.07
CA LEU A 321 7.36 -8.93 6.46
C LEU A 321 7.24 -10.45 6.68
N GLY A 322 7.30 -11.27 5.62
CA GLY A 322 7.22 -12.73 5.72
C GLY A 322 5.82 -13.28 6.03
N VAL A 323 4.77 -12.54 5.65
CA VAL A 323 3.36 -12.93 5.79
C VAL A 323 2.56 -12.79 4.48
N PRO A 324 3.05 -13.35 3.35
CA PRO A 324 2.43 -13.16 2.03
C PRO A 324 0.99 -13.69 1.93
N ASP A 325 0.63 -14.76 2.67
CA ASP A 325 -0.73 -15.30 2.69
C ASP A 325 -1.72 -14.31 3.33
N ARG A 326 -1.30 -13.61 4.38
CA ARG A 326 -2.12 -12.57 5.02
C ARG A 326 -2.22 -11.32 4.15
N GLY A 327 -1.13 -10.93 3.50
CA GLY A 327 -1.17 -9.82 2.54
C GLY A 327 -2.12 -10.08 1.39
N PHE A 328 -2.11 -11.30 0.84
CA PHE A 328 -3.05 -11.69 -0.21
C PHE A 328 -4.50 -11.67 0.26
N GLU A 329 -4.79 -12.14 1.47
CA GLU A 329 -6.15 -12.05 2.03
C GLU A 329 -6.64 -10.60 2.11
N VAL A 330 -5.82 -9.70 2.66
CA VAL A 330 -6.17 -8.28 2.79
C VAL A 330 -6.37 -7.65 1.40
N ALA A 331 -5.43 -7.88 0.50
CA ALA A 331 -5.47 -7.36 -0.88
C ALA A 331 -6.71 -7.88 -1.65
N LEU A 332 -7.04 -9.16 -1.52
CA LEU A 332 -8.23 -9.77 -2.11
C LEU A 332 -9.52 -9.15 -1.56
N SER A 333 -9.60 -8.88 -0.25
CA SER A 333 -10.75 -8.21 0.36
C SER A 333 -10.94 -6.80 -0.18
N MET A 334 -9.85 -6.04 -0.31
CA MET A 334 -9.86 -4.71 -0.92
C MET A 334 -10.32 -4.78 -2.37
N HIS A 335 -9.72 -5.67 -3.17
CA HIS A 335 -10.07 -5.86 -4.58
C HIS A 335 -11.54 -6.21 -4.77
N ARG A 336 -12.09 -7.14 -3.97
CA ARG A 336 -13.52 -7.51 -3.99
C ARG A 336 -14.41 -6.30 -3.71
N SER A 337 -14.03 -5.44 -2.77
CA SER A 337 -14.79 -4.23 -2.43
C SER A 337 -14.74 -3.21 -3.58
N ILE A 338 -13.57 -3.03 -4.20
CA ILE A 338 -13.37 -2.16 -5.37
C ILE A 338 -14.25 -2.61 -6.54
N VAL A 339 -14.18 -3.89 -6.90
CA VAL A 339 -14.97 -4.47 -8.00
C VAL A 339 -16.46 -4.33 -7.72
N ARG A 340 -16.90 -4.55 -6.48
CA ARG A 340 -18.31 -4.38 -6.08
C ARG A 340 -18.78 -2.94 -6.27
N VAL A 341 -18.00 -1.95 -5.80
CA VAL A 341 -18.32 -0.53 -5.95
C VAL A 341 -18.33 -0.13 -7.43
N ALA A 342 -17.31 -0.51 -8.19
CA ALA A 342 -17.23 -0.23 -9.62
C ALA A 342 -18.42 -0.84 -10.40
N ALA A 343 -18.85 -2.06 -10.05
CA ALA A 343 -20.01 -2.70 -10.66
C ALA A 343 -21.33 -2.01 -10.30
N ALA A 344 -21.45 -1.44 -9.10
CA ALA A 344 -22.60 -0.62 -8.71
C ALA A 344 -22.59 0.73 -9.45
N ALA A 345 -21.43 1.39 -9.56
CA ALA A 345 -21.25 2.65 -10.26
C ALA A 345 -21.68 2.58 -11.74
N LYS A 346 -21.43 1.45 -12.42
CA LYS A 346 -21.89 1.21 -13.81
C LYS A 346 -23.41 1.26 -14.00
N LYS A 347 -24.19 1.15 -12.92
CA LYS A 347 -25.67 1.19 -12.96
C LYS A 347 -26.22 2.61 -12.76
N LEU A 348 -25.38 3.59 -12.49
CA LEU A 348 -25.79 4.98 -12.31
C LEU A 348 -26.15 5.61 -13.66
N THR A 349 -27.15 6.49 -13.65
CA THR A 349 -27.66 7.20 -14.83
C THR A 349 -26.98 8.54 -15.07
N SER A 350 -26.23 9.04 -14.08
CA SER A 350 -25.47 10.29 -14.14
C SER A 350 -24.09 10.09 -13.52
N LYS A 351 -23.19 11.04 -13.79
CA LYS A 351 -21.83 11.08 -13.25
C LYS A 351 -21.66 12.40 -12.45
N PRO A 352 -22.09 12.46 -11.18
CA PRO A 352 -22.06 13.68 -10.38
C PRO A 352 -20.67 14.30 -10.29
N ALA A 353 -20.58 15.62 -10.38
CA ALA A 353 -19.34 16.36 -10.14
C ALA A 353 -19.02 16.40 -8.64
N VAL A 354 -17.79 16.04 -8.27
CA VAL A 354 -17.34 15.91 -6.88
C VAL A 354 -16.19 16.85 -6.61
N TYR A 355 -16.29 17.62 -5.53
CA TYR A 355 -15.20 18.38 -4.93
C TYR A 355 -14.82 17.75 -3.59
N VAL A 356 -13.53 17.48 -3.39
CA VAL A 356 -12.99 17.05 -2.10
C VAL A 356 -12.14 18.16 -1.53
N GLU A 357 -12.55 18.71 -0.39
CA GLU A 357 -11.76 19.70 0.35
C GLU A 357 -10.87 18.99 1.36
N ILE A 358 -9.58 18.93 1.07
CA ILE A 358 -8.59 18.31 1.98
C ILE A 358 -8.00 19.32 2.96
N TRP A 359 -8.06 20.62 2.63
CA TRP A 359 -7.65 21.74 3.48
C TRP A 359 -8.48 22.97 3.12
N ASN A 360 -8.84 23.79 4.11
CA ASN A 360 -9.78 24.90 3.94
C ASN A 360 -9.11 26.27 3.69
N SER A 361 -7.84 26.44 4.02
CA SER A 361 -7.15 27.73 3.82
C SER A 361 -5.64 27.59 3.60
N PRO A 362 -5.16 27.67 2.34
CA PRO A 362 -5.94 27.85 1.11
C PRO A 362 -6.73 26.58 0.75
N LEU A 363 -7.72 26.68 -0.16
CA LEU A 363 -8.55 25.53 -0.56
C LEU A 363 -7.71 24.49 -1.30
N MET A 364 -7.30 23.42 -0.63
CA MET A 364 -6.59 22.32 -1.27
C MET A 364 -7.55 21.19 -1.63
N SER A 365 -7.27 20.54 -2.76
CA SER A 365 -7.99 19.37 -3.25
C SER A 365 -7.03 18.25 -3.64
N ALA A 366 -7.58 17.13 -4.11
CA ALA A 366 -6.84 16.02 -4.71
C ALA A 366 -7.30 15.84 -6.16
N GLY A 367 -6.38 16.01 -7.11
CA GLY A 367 -6.61 15.94 -8.54
C GLY A 367 -6.11 14.64 -9.16
N LYS A 368 -5.91 14.67 -10.48
CA LYS A 368 -5.54 13.51 -11.29
C LYS A 368 -4.21 12.90 -10.84
N GLY A 369 -4.16 11.56 -10.83
CA GLY A 369 -2.97 10.82 -10.40
C GLY A 369 -2.84 10.65 -8.89
N THR A 370 -3.89 10.97 -8.13
CA THR A 370 -4.01 10.64 -6.71
C THR A 370 -4.97 9.48 -6.50
N PHE A 371 -4.75 8.71 -5.42
CA PHE A 371 -5.68 7.66 -5.04
C PHE A 371 -7.04 8.22 -4.62
N VAL A 372 -7.15 9.50 -4.22
CA VAL A 372 -8.44 10.17 -3.92
C VAL A 372 -9.26 10.36 -5.19
N SER A 373 -8.63 10.82 -6.29
CA SER A 373 -9.28 10.89 -7.60
C SER A 373 -9.74 9.51 -8.09
N ASP A 374 -8.96 8.45 -7.81
CA ASP A 374 -9.41 7.08 -8.09
C ASP A 374 -10.66 6.71 -7.28
N LEU A 375 -10.77 7.09 -6.01
CA LEU A 375 -11.97 6.79 -5.21
C LEU A 375 -13.22 7.38 -5.86
N ILE A 376 -13.14 8.64 -6.28
CA ILE A 376 -14.24 9.37 -6.94
C ILE A 376 -14.60 8.67 -8.26
N SER A 377 -13.59 8.37 -9.08
CA SER A 377 -13.79 7.74 -10.39
C SER A 377 -14.39 6.34 -10.28
N ILE A 378 -13.90 5.52 -9.35
CA ILE A 378 -14.40 4.15 -9.11
C ILE A 378 -15.82 4.17 -8.54
N ALA A 379 -16.14 5.17 -7.71
CA ALA A 379 -17.48 5.40 -7.19
C ALA A 379 -18.50 5.86 -8.25
N GLY A 380 -18.04 6.27 -9.43
CA GLY A 380 -18.89 6.77 -10.52
C GLY A 380 -19.08 8.29 -10.54
N GLY A 381 -18.28 9.04 -9.77
CA GLY A 381 -18.25 10.51 -9.81
C GLY A 381 -17.23 11.05 -10.82
N SER A 382 -17.28 12.36 -11.06
CA SER A 382 -16.27 13.11 -11.81
C SER A 382 -15.59 14.11 -10.88
N ASN A 383 -14.28 14.03 -10.73
CA ASN A 383 -13.55 14.93 -9.83
C ASN A 383 -13.30 16.28 -10.50
N ILE A 384 -13.75 17.38 -9.90
CA ILE A 384 -13.54 18.72 -10.47
C ILE A 384 -12.06 19.13 -10.49
N ALA A 385 -11.22 18.51 -9.67
CA ALA A 385 -9.79 18.83 -9.59
C ALA A 385 -8.92 18.07 -10.61
N ASP A 386 -9.50 17.15 -11.38
CA ASP A 386 -8.74 16.35 -12.36
C ASP A 386 -8.25 17.16 -13.57
N ASP A 387 -8.86 18.33 -13.84
CA ASP A 387 -8.48 19.25 -14.92
C ASP A 387 -7.30 20.17 -14.54
N THR A 388 -6.78 20.03 -13.32
CA THR A 388 -5.63 20.81 -12.85
C THR A 388 -4.29 20.14 -13.20
N ASN A 389 -3.21 20.94 -13.24
CA ASN A 389 -1.87 20.46 -13.57
C ASN A 389 -1.10 19.89 -12.36
N SER A 390 -1.72 19.78 -11.18
CA SER A 390 -1.08 19.30 -9.95
C SER A 390 -1.90 18.18 -9.33
N PRO A 391 -1.28 17.10 -8.82
CA PRO A 391 -2.00 16.06 -8.07
C PRO A 391 -2.67 16.59 -6.80
N TRP A 392 -2.10 17.62 -6.17
CA TRP A 392 -2.62 18.23 -4.95
C TRP A 392 -2.78 19.74 -5.16
N PRO A 393 -3.78 20.18 -5.94
CA PRO A 393 -3.90 21.58 -6.34
C PRO A 393 -4.46 22.45 -5.21
N VAL A 394 -4.04 23.71 -5.20
CA VAL A 394 -4.74 24.80 -4.51
C VAL A 394 -5.75 25.38 -5.50
N LEU A 395 -7.04 25.33 -5.15
CA LEU A 395 -8.14 25.86 -5.96
C LEU A 395 -8.55 27.24 -5.46
N SER A 396 -9.05 28.10 -6.35
CA SER A 396 -9.73 29.33 -5.94
C SER A 396 -11.22 29.05 -5.67
N GLU A 397 -11.89 29.92 -4.93
CA GLU A 397 -13.34 29.81 -4.74
C GLU A 397 -14.08 29.89 -6.07
N GLU A 398 -13.64 30.77 -6.98
CA GLU A 398 -14.21 30.93 -8.32
C GLU A 398 -14.05 29.67 -9.17
N TYR A 399 -12.96 28.92 -8.99
CA TYR A 399 -12.78 27.63 -9.64
C TYR A 399 -13.84 26.64 -9.17
N VAL A 400 -14.05 26.52 -7.86
CA VAL A 400 -15.06 25.61 -7.29
C VAL A 400 -16.47 26.02 -7.72
N ILE A 401 -16.78 27.31 -7.71
CA ILE A 401 -18.08 27.84 -8.13
C ILE A 401 -18.34 27.60 -9.62
N SER A 402 -17.35 27.85 -10.49
CA SER A 402 -17.50 27.68 -11.94
C SER A 402 -17.63 26.22 -12.38
N HIS A 403 -17.00 25.28 -11.66
CA HIS A 403 -17.15 23.84 -11.90
C HIS A 403 -18.40 23.25 -11.25
N ASN A 404 -19.09 24.03 -10.40
CA ASN A 404 -20.41 23.76 -9.83
C ASN A 404 -20.63 22.30 -9.38
N PRO A 405 -19.85 21.79 -8.40
CA PRO A 405 -19.94 20.39 -7.98
C PRO A 405 -21.32 20.05 -7.43
N ASP A 406 -21.78 18.83 -7.72
CA ASP A 406 -23.01 18.24 -7.20
C ASP A 406 -22.82 17.66 -5.79
N ILE A 407 -21.57 17.35 -5.43
CA ILE A 407 -21.17 16.82 -4.12
C ILE A 407 -19.93 17.56 -3.62
N ILE A 408 -19.94 17.94 -2.34
CA ILE A 408 -18.72 18.36 -1.63
C ILE A 408 -18.43 17.37 -0.50
N VAL A 409 -17.21 16.86 -0.47
CA VAL A 409 -16.68 16.05 0.63
C VAL A 409 -15.67 16.87 1.42
N VAL A 410 -15.98 17.13 2.69
CA VAL A 410 -15.12 17.90 3.60
C VAL A 410 -14.28 16.94 4.41
N ALA A 411 -12.97 16.91 4.11
CA ALA A 411 -11.99 16.06 4.78
C ALA A 411 -10.95 16.87 5.57
N SER A 412 -11.05 18.21 5.56
CA SER A 412 -10.18 19.15 6.27
C SER A 412 -10.30 19.09 7.80
N GLY A 413 -11.36 18.44 8.33
CA GLY A 413 -11.66 18.41 9.76
C GLY A 413 -12.40 19.64 10.28
N MET A 414 -12.68 20.63 9.42
CA MET A 414 -13.43 21.85 9.77
C MET A 414 -14.94 21.62 9.92
N GLY A 415 -15.44 20.54 9.33
CA GLY A 415 -16.87 20.24 9.32
C GLY A 415 -17.61 20.82 8.12
N SER A 416 -18.70 20.18 7.74
CA SER A 416 -19.54 20.51 6.57
C SER A 416 -20.22 21.87 6.74
N GLY A 417 -20.49 22.25 7.98
CA GLY A 417 -21.02 23.57 8.33
C GLY A 417 -20.07 24.72 7.97
N ASP A 418 -18.75 24.49 7.94
CA ASP A 418 -17.78 25.51 7.49
C ASP A 418 -18.02 25.83 6.02
N VAL A 419 -18.02 24.80 5.16
CA VAL A 419 -18.23 24.97 3.72
C VAL A 419 -19.63 25.49 3.40
N ALA A 420 -20.67 24.93 4.02
CA ALA A 420 -22.05 25.36 3.81
C ALA A 420 -22.30 26.81 4.28
N GLY A 421 -21.49 27.30 5.23
CA GLY A 421 -21.54 28.68 5.72
C GLY A 421 -20.81 29.71 4.84
N ARG A 422 -20.04 29.28 3.83
CA ARG A 422 -19.32 30.21 2.94
C ARG A 422 -20.30 30.87 1.97
N THR A 423 -20.52 32.17 2.12
CA THR A 423 -21.43 32.96 1.26
C THR A 423 -21.14 32.76 -0.23
N ALA A 424 -19.86 32.64 -0.60
CA ALA A 424 -19.40 32.41 -1.97
C ALA A 424 -19.96 31.10 -2.58
N PHE A 425 -20.21 30.08 -1.77
CA PHE A 425 -20.68 28.76 -2.24
C PHE A 425 -22.20 28.62 -2.24
N SER A 426 -22.95 29.67 -1.87
CA SER A 426 -24.42 29.66 -1.81
C SER A 426 -25.11 29.28 -3.13
N THR A 427 -24.45 29.48 -4.27
CA THR A 427 -24.96 29.15 -5.61
C THR A 427 -24.57 27.75 -6.09
N VAL A 428 -23.64 27.07 -5.39
CA VAL A 428 -23.13 25.75 -5.77
C VAL A 428 -24.19 24.66 -5.57
N ASN A 429 -24.35 23.77 -6.55
CA ASN A 429 -25.35 22.69 -6.54
C ASN A 429 -25.31 21.87 -5.24
N ALA A 430 -24.13 21.43 -4.83
CA ALA A 430 -23.95 20.65 -3.60
C ALA A 430 -24.50 21.36 -2.36
N VAL A 431 -24.29 22.68 -2.23
CA VAL A 431 -24.80 23.46 -1.08
C VAL A 431 -26.32 23.61 -1.17
N LYS A 432 -26.85 23.94 -2.36
CA LYS A 432 -28.30 24.10 -2.58
C LYS A 432 -29.09 22.83 -2.34
N GLN A 433 -28.51 21.67 -2.65
CA GLN A 433 -29.13 20.35 -2.52
C GLN A 433 -28.81 19.66 -1.18
N GLY A 434 -27.97 20.27 -0.33
CA GLY A 434 -27.57 19.67 0.94
C GLY A 434 -26.62 18.46 0.79
N HIS A 435 -25.90 18.36 -0.32
CA HIS A 435 -24.90 17.32 -0.61
C HIS A 435 -23.49 17.73 -0.18
N VAL A 436 -23.37 18.29 1.02
CA VAL A 436 -22.10 18.62 1.68
C VAL A 436 -21.88 17.62 2.81
N TYR A 437 -20.87 16.77 2.67
CA TYR A 437 -20.67 15.63 3.55
C TYR A 437 -19.36 15.74 4.31
N ASP A 438 -19.43 15.51 5.62
CA ASP A 438 -18.25 15.33 6.45
C ASP A 438 -17.64 13.95 6.25
N MET A 439 -16.31 13.95 6.17
CA MET A 439 -15.52 12.73 6.15
C MET A 439 -14.34 12.86 7.10
N VAL A 440 -14.12 11.82 7.90
CA VAL A 440 -12.86 11.68 8.64
C VAL A 440 -11.73 11.56 7.62
N GLY A 441 -10.87 12.58 7.53
CA GLY A 441 -9.85 12.69 6.51
C GLY A 441 -8.91 11.48 6.43
N ASP A 442 -8.65 10.81 7.56
CA ASP A 442 -7.86 9.58 7.59
C ASP A 442 -8.35 8.48 6.62
N TYR A 443 -9.65 8.42 6.32
CA TYR A 443 -10.18 7.44 5.38
C TYR A 443 -9.76 7.69 3.93
N ILE A 444 -9.26 8.88 3.62
CA ILE A 444 -8.85 9.26 2.26
C ILE A 444 -7.46 9.92 2.21
N PHE A 445 -6.76 10.06 3.33
CA PHE A 445 -5.38 10.57 3.37
C PHE A 445 -4.34 9.47 3.58
N ARG A 446 -4.77 8.32 4.11
CA ARG A 446 -3.87 7.23 4.50
C ARG A 446 -4.00 6.08 3.51
N PRO A 447 -2.97 5.78 2.70
CA PRO A 447 -2.99 4.64 1.80
C PRO A 447 -2.81 3.34 2.58
N SER A 448 -3.92 2.87 3.17
CA SER A 448 -4.04 1.65 3.96
C SER A 448 -5.36 0.93 3.65
N PRO A 449 -5.62 -0.28 4.17
CA PRO A 449 -6.91 -0.96 3.96
C PRO A 449 -8.14 -0.14 4.36
N ARG A 450 -8.00 0.83 5.28
CA ARG A 450 -9.09 1.74 5.66
C ARG A 450 -9.60 2.59 4.51
N ILE A 451 -8.82 2.77 3.44
CA ILE A 451 -9.24 3.56 2.28
C ILE A 451 -10.49 3.01 1.59
N ILE A 452 -10.76 1.71 1.73
CA ILE A 452 -12.00 1.10 1.25
C ILE A 452 -13.23 1.71 1.92
N LYS A 453 -13.13 2.14 3.19
CA LYS A 453 -14.21 2.86 3.85
C LYS A 453 -14.47 4.21 3.19
N GLY A 454 -13.41 4.93 2.82
CA GLY A 454 -13.51 6.17 2.05
C GLY A 454 -14.18 5.94 0.69
N LEU A 455 -13.78 4.90 -0.04
CA LEU A 455 -14.42 4.51 -1.30
C LEU A 455 -15.92 4.26 -1.14
N GLU A 456 -16.31 3.48 -0.14
CA GLU A 456 -17.71 3.12 0.11
C GLU A 456 -18.56 4.35 0.51
N MET A 457 -17.99 5.28 1.28
CA MET A 457 -18.66 6.53 1.64
C MET A 457 -18.85 7.44 0.41
N ILE A 458 -17.81 7.62 -0.42
CA ILE A 458 -17.92 8.40 -1.65
C ILE A 458 -18.94 7.76 -2.60
N ALA A 459 -18.96 6.43 -2.71
CA ALA A 459 -19.95 5.72 -3.51
C ALA A 459 -21.40 5.94 -3.03
N ASP A 460 -21.64 5.96 -1.71
CA ASP A 460 -22.94 6.30 -1.15
C ASP A 460 -23.34 7.75 -1.49
N TYR A 461 -22.42 8.71 -1.37
CA TYR A 461 -22.69 10.11 -1.71
C TYR A 461 -23.01 10.28 -3.20
N VAL A 462 -22.21 9.66 -4.07
CA VAL A 462 -22.44 9.63 -5.52
C VAL A 462 -23.80 9.02 -5.83
N GLN A 463 -24.13 7.88 -5.22
CA GLN A 463 -25.42 7.23 -5.45
C GLN A 463 -26.60 8.11 -5.03
N ARG A 464 -26.49 8.90 -3.95
CA ARG A 464 -27.54 9.82 -3.51
C ARG A 464 -27.73 10.98 -4.50
N ALA A 465 -26.64 11.58 -4.97
CA ALA A 465 -26.70 12.68 -5.94
C ALA A 465 -27.12 12.23 -7.35
N SER A 466 -26.95 10.95 -7.69
CA SER A 466 -27.41 10.39 -8.96
C SER A 466 -28.90 10.05 -9.01
N ARG A 467 -29.64 10.18 -7.89
CA ARG A 467 -31.08 9.95 -7.88
C ARG A 467 -31.82 11.14 -8.52
N PRO A 468 -32.87 10.87 -9.31
CA PRO A 468 -33.65 11.91 -10.00
C PRO A 468 -34.40 12.84 -9.05
#